data_AF-A0A2D9EAM6-F1
#
_entry.id   AF-A0A2D9EAM6-F1
#
_cell.length_a   1.000
_cell.length_b   1.000
_cell.length_c   1.000
_cell.angle_alpha   90.00
_cell.angle_beta   90.00
_cell.angle_gamma   90.00
#
_symmetry.space_group_name_H-M   'P 1'
#
loop_
_entity.id
_entity.type
_entity.pdbx_description
1 polymer ?
#
loop_
_entity_poly.entity_id
_entity_poly.type
_entity_poly.pdbx_seq_one_letter_code
_entity_poly.pdbx_strand_id
1 'polypeptide(L)'
;MFDGIPHITQDAPDLYLFTLTLITAGLIMWIRQGFLKEWRLRDYLKSNMNRIWQRGADEVPQAEGIAVNHLIGVLSFGIMAWSSLGCITGISAGAGFIVSRQLMFRIAGAFPKTAQLANEHDIIDRLTRLWMAEAICMLGVVNALIPGPYLINPIYVFGGIWICAGLFRMFRVYQSAQRRLHSIPFSFMYLCALEIFPVLAFIQVLRVITMWN
;
A
#
# COMPACT_ATOMS: atom_id res chain seq x y z
N MET A 1 -16.99 -29.03 -35.76
CA MET A 1 -15.76 -28.27 -35.44
C MET A 1 -16.22 -26.83 -35.22
N PHE A 2 -16.05 -26.28 -34.01
CA PHE A 2 -16.69 -25.02 -33.60
C PHE A 2 -15.71 -23.83 -33.66
N ASP A 3 -15.07 -23.65 -34.81
CA ASP A 3 -14.23 -22.48 -35.05
C ASP A 3 -15.12 -21.29 -35.42
N GLY A 4 -15.14 -20.25 -34.58
CA GLY A 4 -15.85 -19.00 -34.88
C GLY A 4 -16.72 -18.40 -33.77
N ILE A 5 -16.93 -19.09 -32.65
CA ILE A 5 -17.54 -18.46 -31.46
C ILE A 5 -16.42 -17.71 -30.71
N PRO A 6 -16.41 -16.36 -30.65
CA PRO A 6 -15.50 -15.65 -29.78
C PRO A 6 -15.79 -16.05 -28.33
N HIS A 7 -14.77 -16.39 -27.55
CA HIS A 7 -14.96 -16.66 -26.13
C HIS A 7 -15.39 -15.37 -25.41
N ILE A 8 -16.70 -15.24 -25.15
CA ILE A 8 -17.28 -14.17 -24.34
C ILE A 8 -16.91 -14.45 -22.88
N THR A 9 -15.70 -14.03 -22.48
CA THR A 9 -15.22 -14.09 -21.09
C THR A 9 -15.91 -13.09 -20.16
N GLN A 10 -17.03 -12.50 -20.60
CA GLN A 10 -17.81 -11.52 -19.86
C GLN A 10 -18.94 -12.15 -19.04
N ASP A 11 -19.42 -13.35 -19.37
CA ASP A 11 -20.56 -13.99 -18.70
C ASP A 11 -20.18 -14.80 -17.45
N ALA A 12 -18.90 -14.84 -17.07
CA ALA A 12 -18.37 -15.67 -15.99
C ALA A 12 -17.57 -14.84 -14.95
N PRO A 13 -17.55 -15.25 -13.66
CA PRO A 13 -16.68 -14.65 -12.64
C PRO A 13 -15.19 -14.77 -12.99
N ASP A 14 -14.41 -13.73 -12.65
CA ASP A 14 -12.95 -13.75 -12.85
C ASP A 14 -12.28 -14.60 -11.75
N LEU A 15 -12.14 -15.89 -12.04
CA LEU A 15 -11.57 -16.88 -11.12
C LEU A 15 -10.13 -16.54 -10.70
N TYR A 16 -9.36 -15.82 -11.52
CA TYR A 16 -7.97 -15.46 -11.20
C TYR A 16 -7.91 -14.26 -10.26
N LEU A 17 -8.70 -13.21 -10.52
CA LEU A 17 -8.89 -12.09 -9.59
C LEU A 17 -9.50 -12.57 -8.27
N PHE A 18 -10.46 -13.49 -8.31
CA PHE A 18 -11.04 -14.13 -7.12
C PHE A 18 -9.99 -14.91 -6.32
N THR A 19 -9.15 -15.71 -6.98
CA THR A 19 -8.07 -16.45 -6.33
C THR A 19 -7.04 -15.52 -5.70
N LEU A 20 -6.60 -14.47 -6.42
CA LEU A 20 -5.63 -13.49 -5.92
C LEU A 20 -6.16 -12.69 -4.72
N THR A 21 -7.44 -12.31 -4.74
CA THR A 21 -8.10 -11.62 -3.64
C THR A 21 -8.31 -12.55 -2.45
N LEU A 22 -8.69 -13.82 -2.64
CA LEU A 22 -8.77 -14.81 -1.56
C LEU A 22 -7.40 -15.08 -0.90
N ILE A 23 -6.32 -15.20 -1.68
CA ILE A 23 -4.96 -15.33 -1.13
C ILE A 23 -4.62 -14.10 -0.27
N THR A 24 -4.93 -12.90 -0.77
CA THR A 24 -4.67 -11.64 -0.05
C THR A 24 -5.52 -11.54 1.23
N ALA A 25 -6.79 -11.97 1.20
CA ALA A 25 -7.65 -12.06 2.37
C ALA A 25 -7.09 -13.05 3.42
N GLY A 26 -6.60 -14.21 2.98
CA GLY A 26 -5.96 -15.20 3.84
C GLY A 26 -4.74 -14.64 4.57
N LEU A 27 -3.87 -13.90 3.87
CA LEU A 27 -2.73 -13.23 4.50
C LEU A 27 -3.16 -12.12 5.48
N ILE A 28 -4.19 -11.33 5.15
CA ILE A 28 -4.74 -10.30 6.07
C ILE A 28 -5.30 -10.97 7.34
N MET A 29 -5.99 -12.10 7.21
CA MET A 29 -6.48 -12.89 8.35
C MET A 29 -5.34 -13.54 9.15
N TRP A 30 -4.24 -13.95 8.50
CA TRP A 30 -3.04 -14.42 9.19
C TRP A 30 -2.39 -13.30 10.03
N ILE A 31 -2.32 -12.05 9.53
CA ILE A 31 -1.90 -10.92 10.38
C ILE A 31 -2.85 -10.72 11.56
N ARG A 32 -4.17 -10.82 11.33
CA ARG A 32 -5.17 -10.67 12.39
C ARG A 32 -5.04 -11.72 13.50
N GLN A 33 -4.66 -12.95 13.16
CA GLN A 33 -4.58 -14.08 14.11
C GLN A 33 -3.17 -14.27 14.69
N GLY A 34 -2.15 -14.38 13.84
CA GLY A 34 -0.76 -14.65 14.26
C GLY A 34 0.01 -13.40 14.70
N PHE A 35 -0.28 -12.24 14.11
CA PHE A 35 0.47 -10.99 14.33
C PHE A 35 -0.40 -9.91 14.99
N LEU A 36 -1.12 -10.28 16.05
CA LEU A 36 -2.03 -9.43 16.85
C LEU A 36 -1.41 -8.08 17.29
N LYS A 37 -0.09 -7.97 17.44
CA LYS A 37 0.60 -6.69 17.71
C LYS A 37 0.47 -5.72 16.53
N GLU A 38 0.84 -6.17 15.33
CA GLU A 38 0.74 -5.39 14.09
C GLU A 38 -0.71 -5.00 13.82
N TRP A 39 -1.67 -5.91 14.04
CA TRP A 39 -3.10 -5.60 13.94
C TRP A 39 -3.57 -4.54 14.95
N ARG A 40 -3.10 -4.59 16.21
CA ARG A 40 -3.44 -3.55 17.21
C ARG A 40 -2.84 -2.19 16.86
N LEU A 41 -1.60 -2.15 16.37
CA LEU A 41 -1.00 -0.92 15.86
C LEU A 41 -1.79 -0.37 14.67
N ARG A 42 -2.25 -1.25 13.76
CA ARG A 42 -3.11 -0.92 12.62
C ARG A 42 -4.40 -0.22 13.05
N ASP A 43 -5.02 -0.65 14.14
CA ASP A 43 -6.26 -0.04 14.65
C ASP A 43 -6.00 1.24 15.47
N TYR A 44 -4.86 1.33 16.15
CA TYR A 44 -4.39 2.59 16.76
C TYR A 44 -4.04 3.67 15.72
N LEU A 45 -3.66 3.29 14.49
CA LEU A 45 -3.41 4.26 13.41
C LEU A 45 -4.67 5.09 13.06
N LYS A 46 -5.86 4.48 13.12
CA LYS A 46 -7.14 5.21 12.97
C LYS A 46 -7.47 6.02 14.22
N SER A 47 -7.32 5.44 15.42
CA SER A 47 -7.92 5.96 16.66
C SER A 47 -7.02 6.77 17.59
N ASN A 48 -5.72 6.44 17.73
CA ASN A 48 -4.83 7.03 18.73
C ASN A 48 -3.35 6.94 18.34
N MET A 49 -2.84 7.97 17.67
CA MET A 49 -1.44 8.04 17.24
C MET A 49 -0.43 8.06 18.41
N ASN A 50 -0.80 8.61 19.58
CA ASN A 50 0.09 8.63 20.74
C ASN A 50 0.56 7.22 21.15
N ARG A 51 -0.31 6.21 20.99
CA ARG A 51 0.04 4.80 21.26
C ARG A 51 1.06 4.24 20.26
N ILE A 52 1.06 4.69 19.01
CA ILE A 52 2.09 4.30 18.02
C ILE A 52 3.42 4.96 18.38
N TRP A 53 3.44 6.24 18.74
CA TRP A 53 4.67 6.93 19.13
C TRP A 53 5.32 6.41 20.42
N GLN A 54 4.52 5.85 21.33
CA GLN A 54 5.02 5.16 22.53
C GLN A 54 5.52 3.74 22.15
N ARG A 55 4.62 2.89 21.63
CA ARG A 55 4.93 1.48 21.37
C ARG A 55 5.95 1.25 20.24
N GLY A 56 6.09 2.18 19.30
CA GLY A 56 7.13 2.12 18.26
C GLY A 56 8.56 2.34 18.78
N ALA A 57 8.72 2.81 20.02
CA ALA A 57 9.99 2.84 20.72
C ALA A 57 10.21 1.60 21.61
N ASP A 58 9.13 1.12 22.27
CA ASP A 58 9.21 0.11 23.33
C ASP A 58 8.96 -1.34 22.85
N GLU A 59 8.20 -1.55 21.78
CA GLU A 59 7.79 -2.87 21.28
C GLU A 59 8.46 -3.20 19.94
N VAL A 60 9.46 -4.09 19.97
CA VAL A 60 10.05 -4.66 18.74
C VAL A 60 8.95 -5.38 17.93
N PRO A 61 8.68 -4.98 16.68
CA PRO A 61 7.70 -5.64 15.82
C PRO A 61 8.23 -7.00 15.32
N GLN A 62 7.35 -7.98 15.15
CA GLN A 62 7.72 -9.30 14.64
C GLN A 62 8.06 -9.19 13.14
N ALA A 63 9.30 -9.53 12.78
CA ALA A 63 9.81 -9.40 11.42
C ALA A 63 9.00 -10.21 10.38
N GLU A 64 8.46 -11.36 10.77
CA GLU A 64 7.55 -12.18 9.98
C GLU A 64 6.26 -11.41 9.62
N GLY A 65 5.62 -10.78 10.61
CA GLY A 65 4.41 -9.98 10.40
C GLY A 65 4.65 -8.74 9.54
N ILE A 66 5.84 -8.14 9.65
CA ILE A 66 6.30 -7.08 8.73
C ILE A 66 6.40 -7.62 7.29
N ALA A 67 7.06 -8.76 7.08
CA ALA A 67 7.22 -9.38 5.77
C ALA A 67 5.87 -9.75 5.12
N VAL A 68 4.94 -10.34 5.89
CA VAL A 68 3.58 -10.63 5.42
C VAL A 68 2.81 -9.34 5.07
N ASN A 69 2.98 -8.26 5.84
CA ASN A 69 2.35 -6.97 5.53
C ASN A 69 2.89 -6.36 4.22
N HIS A 70 4.20 -6.45 3.98
CA HIS A 70 4.78 -6.06 2.69
C HIS A 70 4.25 -6.92 1.53
N LEU A 71 4.14 -8.25 1.70
CA LEU A 71 3.59 -9.15 0.67
C LEU A 71 2.13 -8.81 0.34
N ILE A 72 1.28 -8.59 1.35
CA ILE A 72 -0.10 -8.10 1.19
C ILE A 72 -0.13 -6.80 0.38
N GLY A 73 0.80 -5.87 0.69
CA GLY A 73 0.98 -4.64 -0.07
C GLY A 73 1.29 -4.88 -1.55
N VAL A 74 2.25 -5.77 -1.86
CA VAL A 74 2.61 -6.14 -3.24
C VAL A 74 1.43 -6.75 -4.00
N LEU A 75 0.76 -7.75 -3.42
CA LEU A 75 -0.39 -8.41 -4.05
C LEU A 75 -1.56 -7.45 -4.29
N SER A 76 -1.75 -6.47 -3.39
CA SER A 76 -2.75 -5.42 -3.57
C SER A 76 -2.52 -4.59 -4.83
N PHE A 77 -1.27 -4.21 -5.15
CA PHE A 77 -0.98 -3.53 -6.43
C PHE A 77 -1.24 -4.45 -7.64
N GLY A 78 -1.04 -5.77 -7.51
CA GLY A 78 -1.45 -6.76 -8.52
C GLY A 78 -2.97 -6.75 -8.78
N ILE A 79 -3.77 -6.71 -7.72
CA ILE A 79 -5.24 -6.57 -7.78
C ILE A 79 -5.65 -5.24 -8.41
N MET A 80 -5.02 -4.12 -8.00
CA MET A 80 -5.32 -2.79 -8.56
C MET A 80 -5.03 -2.68 -10.06
N ALA A 81 -3.96 -3.34 -10.53
CA ALA A 81 -3.50 -3.31 -11.92
C ALA A 81 -4.24 -4.30 -12.83
N TRP A 82 -5.02 -5.22 -12.26
CA TRP A 82 -5.61 -6.37 -12.94
C TRP A 82 -6.35 -5.98 -14.23
N SER A 83 -7.25 -5.00 -14.14
CA SER A 83 -8.12 -4.57 -15.25
C SER A 83 -7.48 -3.56 -16.22
N SER A 84 -6.16 -3.34 -16.20
CA SER A 84 -5.53 -2.26 -16.97
C SER A 84 -4.08 -2.53 -17.41
N LEU A 85 -3.19 -2.91 -16.48
CA LEU A 85 -1.76 -3.13 -16.74
C LEU A 85 -1.35 -4.60 -16.58
N GLY A 86 -2.25 -5.44 -16.07
CA GLY A 86 -2.02 -6.84 -15.78
C GLY A 86 -1.36 -7.08 -14.42
N CYS A 87 -1.64 -8.26 -13.84
CA CYS A 87 -1.24 -8.63 -12.49
C CYS A 87 0.28 -8.55 -12.25
N ILE A 88 1.07 -9.10 -13.18
CA ILE A 88 2.53 -9.18 -13.07
C ILE A 88 3.14 -7.77 -13.03
N THR A 89 2.66 -6.87 -13.87
CA THR A 89 3.04 -5.45 -13.89
C THR A 89 2.71 -4.75 -12.57
N GLY A 90 1.51 -4.98 -12.03
CA GLY A 90 1.08 -4.45 -10.72
C GLY A 90 1.94 -4.96 -9.56
N ILE A 91 2.17 -6.27 -9.49
CA ILE A 91 3.06 -6.91 -8.51
C ILE A 91 4.47 -6.31 -8.60
N SER A 92 5.00 -6.14 -9.81
CA SER A 92 6.34 -5.60 -10.05
C SER A 92 6.45 -4.13 -9.61
N ALA A 93 5.45 -3.30 -9.93
CA ALA A 93 5.36 -1.91 -9.48
C ALA A 93 5.20 -1.81 -7.95
N GLY A 94 4.37 -2.65 -7.34
CA GLY A 94 4.17 -2.71 -5.89
C GLY A 94 5.43 -3.13 -5.12
N ALA A 95 6.17 -4.11 -5.66
CA ALA A 95 7.46 -4.52 -5.12
C ALA A 95 8.49 -3.37 -5.23
N GLY A 96 8.62 -2.73 -6.40
CA GLY A 96 9.50 -1.58 -6.59
C GLY A 96 9.16 -0.38 -5.69
N PHE A 97 7.88 -0.10 -5.49
CA PHE A 97 7.41 0.94 -4.56
C PHE A 97 7.77 0.62 -3.10
N ILE A 98 7.60 -0.63 -2.66
CA ILE A 98 7.95 -1.04 -1.29
C ILE A 98 9.48 -1.06 -1.09
N VAL A 99 10.26 -1.58 -2.04
CA VAL A 99 11.73 -1.60 -1.95
C VAL A 99 12.32 -0.20 -1.93
N SER A 100 11.83 0.71 -2.79
CA SER A 100 12.27 2.11 -2.77
C SER A 100 11.90 2.82 -1.46
N ARG A 101 10.68 2.62 -0.94
CA ARG A 101 10.28 3.10 0.41
C ARG A 101 11.21 2.60 1.52
N GLN A 102 11.51 1.30 1.55
CA GLN A 102 12.43 0.72 2.54
C GLN A 102 13.85 1.29 2.44
N LEU A 103 14.37 1.48 1.22
CA LEU A 103 15.67 2.11 1.01
C LEU A 103 15.67 3.55 1.53
N MET A 104 14.62 4.33 1.26
CA MET A 104 14.50 5.70 1.76
C MET A 104 14.42 5.80 3.28
N PHE A 105 13.63 4.94 3.94
CA PHE A 105 13.58 4.92 5.41
C PHE A 105 14.91 4.47 6.04
N ARG A 106 15.67 3.58 5.39
CA ARG A 106 17.04 3.25 5.81
C ARG A 106 18.01 4.42 5.67
N ILE A 107 17.95 5.17 4.57
CA ILE A 107 18.77 6.38 4.36
C ILE A 107 18.42 7.47 5.39
N ALA A 108 17.13 7.75 5.61
CA ALA A 108 16.68 8.67 6.66
C ALA A 108 16.99 8.16 8.07
N GLY A 109 17.08 6.84 8.24
CA GLY A 109 17.48 6.14 9.45
C GLY A 109 18.95 6.32 9.83
N ALA A 110 19.83 6.54 8.84
CA ALA A 110 21.28 6.69 9.07
C ALA A 110 21.67 8.01 9.76
N PHE A 111 20.81 9.04 9.73
CA PHE A 111 21.07 10.33 10.37
C PHE A 111 20.42 10.39 11.76
N PRO A 112 21.19 10.57 12.87
CA PRO A 112 20.64 10.51 14.22
C PRO A 112 19.46 11.44 14.51
N LYS A 113 19.41 12.62 13.87
CA LYS A 113 18.30 13.59 14.01
C LYS A 113 16.99 13.14 13.36
N THR A 114 17.02 12.22 12.40
CA THR A 114 15.83 11.70 11.70
C THR A 114 15.57 10.22 11.94
N ALA A 115 16.48 9.49 12.60
CA ALA A 115 16.35 8.05 12.81
C ALA A 115 15.04 7.61 13.49
N GLN A 116 14.67 8.24 14.60
CA GLN A 116 13.41 7.94 15.30
C GLN A 116 12.18 8.31 14.44
N LEU A 117 12.27 9.41 13.69
CA LEU A 117 11.19 9.90 12.82
C LEU A 117 11.00 8.98 11.59
N ALA A 118 12.09 8.45 11.03
CA ALA A 118 12.05 7.47 9.94
C ALA A 118 11.40 6.14 10.37
N ASN A 119 11.68 5.68 11.59
CA ASN A 119 11.04 4.49 12.16
C ASN A 119 9.52 4.70 12.40
N GLU A 120 9.13 5.83 13.02
CA GLU A 120 7.71 6.22 13.15
C GLU A 120 6.99 6.22 11.79
N HIS A 121 7.66 6.73 10.74
CA HIS A 121 7.08 6.82 9.40
C HIS A 121 7.03 5.48 8.64
N ASP A 122 8.00 4.58 8.81
CA ASP A 122 7.89 3.20 8.28
C ASP A 122 6.68 2.48 8.89
N ILE A 123 6.51 2.57 10.21
CA ILE A 123 5.37 1.98 10.92
C ILE A 123 4.05 2.56 10.37
N ILE A 124 3.94 3.88 10.25
CA ILE A 124 2.74 4.54 9.69
C ILE A 124 2.49 4.12 8.23
N ASP A 125 3.52 4.01 7.40
CA ASP A 125 3.44 3.63 5.98
C ASP A 125 3.01 2.18 5.79
N ARG A 126 3.62 1.25 6.54
CA ARG A 126 3.30 -0.18 6.55
C ARG A 126 1.89 -0.46 7.07
N LEU A 127 1.46 0.21 8.14
CA LEU A 127 0.11 0.05 8.68
C LEU A 127 -0.98 0.69 7.80
N THR A 128 -0.64 1.78 7.08
CA THR A 128 -1.57 2.37 6.10
C THR A 128 -1.77 1.45 4.89
N ARG A 129 -0.70 0.80 4.40
CA ARG A 129 -0.82 -0.25 3.36
C ARG A 129 -1.78 -1.36 3.75
N LEU A 130 -1.78 -1.79 5.02
CA LEU A 130 -2.69 -2.85 5.48
C LEU A 130 -4.17 -2.43 5.46
N TRP A 131 -4.50 -1.15 5.74
CA TRP A 131 -5.87 -0.61 5.54
C TRP A 131 -6.24 -0.46 4.06
N MET A 132 -5.29 -0.04 3.24
CA MET A 132 -5.47 0.07 1.78
C MET A 132 -5.75 -1.30 1.16
N ALA A 133 -4.97 -2.32 1.56
CA ALA A 133 -5.12 -3.70 1.13
C ALA A 133 -6.44 -4.35 1.59
N GLU A 134 -6.88 -4.09 2.82
CA GLU A 134 -8.20 -4.51 3.32
C GLU A 134 -9.33 -3.99 2.41
N ALA A 135 -9.31 -2.72 2.04
CA ALA A 135 -10.29 -2.11 1.14
C ALA A 135 -10.20 -2.62 -0.31
N ILE A 136 -9.00 -2.73 -0.87
CA ILE A 136 -8.75 -3.29 -2.21
C ILE A 136 -9.22 -4.75 -2.27
N CYS A 137 -8.96 -5.55 -1.24
CA CYS A 137 -9.33 -6.95 -1.19
C CYS A 137 -10.87 -7.13 -1.15
N MET A 138 -11.58 -6.37 -0.32
CA MET A 138 -13.06 -6.44 -0.26
C MET A 138 -13.69 -6.07 -1.61
N LEU A 139 -13.23 -5.00 -2.25
CA LEU A 139 -13.77 -4.56 -3.55
C LEU A 139 -13.28 -5.43 -4.72
N GLY A 140 -12.11 -6.07 -4.59
CA GLY A 140 -11.62 -7.07 -5.54
C GLY A 140 -12.48 -8.34 -5.55
N VAL A 141 -12.93 -8.82 -4.38
CA VAL A 141 -13.90 -9.93 -4.30
C VAL A 141 -15.22 -9.56 -4.96
N VAL A 142 -15.73 -8.35 -4.72
CA VAL A 142 -16.97 -7.87 -5.38
C VAL A 142 -16.80 -7.79 -6.90
N ASN A 143 -15.71 -7.18 -7.38
CA ASN A 143 -15.43 -7.06 -8.82
C ASN A 143 -15.21 -8.43 -9.50
N ALA A 144 -14.59 -9.40 -8.84
CA ALA A 144 -14.40 -10.74 -9.38
C ALA A 144 -15.70 -11.56 -9.52
N LEU A 145 -16.71 -11.25 -8.71
CA LEU A 145 -17.99 -11.98 -8.66
C LEU A 145 -19.09 -11.37 -9.56
N ILE A 146 -18.87 -10.19 -10.13
CA ILE A 146 -19.82 -9.53 -11.04
C ILE A 146 -19.43 -9.86 -12.49
N PRO A 147 -20.22 -10.68 -13.23
CA PRO A 147 -20.04 -10.82 -14.67
C PRO A 147 -20.49 -9.55 -15.40
N GLY A 148 -19.92 -9.31 -16.57
CA GLY A 148 -20.20 -8.18 -17.45
C GLY A 148 -19.16 -7.04 -17.41
N PRO A 149 -19.26 -6.06 -18.31
CA PRO A 149 -18.37 -4.89 -18.33
C PRO A 149 -18.60 -4.02 -17.08
N TYR A 150 -17.52 -3.78 -16.32
CA TYR A 150 -17.57 -2.99 -15.08
C TYR A 150 -18.23 -1.61 -15.27
N LEU A 151 -19.35 -1.36 -14.57
CA LEU A 151 -20.09 -0.08 -14.58
C LEU A 151 -19.21 1.14 -14.22
N ILE A 152 -18.16 0.91 -13.44
CA ILE A 152 -17.08 1.87 -13.17
C ILE A 152 -15.77 1.11 -13.37
N ASN A 153 -14.86 1.63 -14.20
CA ASN A 153 -13.56 0.98 -14.42
C ASN A 153 -12.83 0.81 -13.06
N PRO A 154 -12.47 -0.43 -12.64
CA PRO A 154 -11.92 -0.70 -11.32
C PRO A 154 -10.68 0.14 -10.98
N ILE A 155 -9.90 0.57 -11.99
CA ILE A 155 -8.74 1.43 -11.79
C ILE A 155 -9.06 2.75 -11.08
N TYR A 156 -10.25 3.32 -11.29
CA TYR A 156 -10.65 4.58 -10.63
C TYR A 156 -11.05 4.34 -9.17
N VAL A 157 -11.74 3.24 -8.88
CA VAL A 157 -12.13 2.86 -7.52
C VAL A 157 -10.88 2.52 -6.70
N PHE A 158 -10.03 1.64 -7.23
CA PHE A 158 -8.77 1.25 -6.62
C PHE A 158 -7.78 2.42 -6.50
N GLY A 159 -7.68 3.27 -7.52
CA GLY A 159 -6.89 4.50 -7.48
C GLY A 159 -7.40 5.50 -6.43
N GLY A 160 -8.72 5.62 -6.27
CA GLY A 160 -9.33 6.41 -5.19
C GLY A 160 -8.94 5.92 -3.80
N ILE A 161 -9.00 4.61 -3.55
CA ILE A 161 -8.54 4.02 -2.28
C ILE A 161 -7.06 4.33 -2.03
N TRP A 162 -6.22 4.17 -3.06
CA TRP A 162 -4.78 4.43 -2.99
C TRP A 162 -4.45 5.90 -2.69
N ILE A 163 -5.15 6.83 -3.33
CA ILE A 163 -5.02 8.28 -3.09
C ILE A 163 -5.49 8.63 -1.66
N CYS A 164 -6.66 8.15 -1.24
CA CYS A 164 -7.17 8.38 0.12
C CYS A 164 -6.23 7.82 1.20
N ALA A 165 -5.68 6.62 0.98
CA ALA A 165 -4.65 6.04 1.86
C ALA A 165 -3.38 6.91 1.87
N GLY A 166 -2.92 7.38 0.71
CA GLY A 166 -1.77 8.28 0.57
C GLY A 166 -1.95 9.60 1.32
N LEU A 167 -3.12 10.23 1.21
CA LEU A 167 -3.46 11.48 1.91
C LEU A 167 -3.57 11.29 3.42
N PHE A 168 -4.24 10.23 3.88
CA PHE A 168 -4.32 9.88 5.30
C PHE A 168 -2.92 9.64 5.90
N ARG A 169 -2.05 8.94 5.17
CA ARG A 169 -0.66 8.70 5.55
C ARG A 169 0.13 10.01 5.64
N MET A 170 0.02 10.91 4.67
CA MET A 170 0.64 12.25 4.72
C MET A 170 0.18 13.06 5.93
N PHE A 171 -1.11 13.04 6.26
CA PHE A 171 -1.65 13.68 7.46
C PHE A 171 -1.07 13.10 8.75
N ARG A 172 -0.89 11.77 8.83
CA ARG A 172 -0.23 11.11 9.97
C ARG A 172 1.27 11.41 10.08
N VAL A 173 1.98 11.42 8.96
CA VAL A 173 3.41 11.81 8.88
C VAL A 173 3.58 13.28 9.30
N TYR A 174 2.68 14.18 8.90
CA TYR A 174 2.68 15.58 9.37
C TYR A 174 2.52 15.68 10.89
N GLN A 175 1.64 14.88 11.50
CA GLN A 175 1.48 14.85 12.97
C GLN A 175 2.75 14.39 13.70
N SER A 176 3.46 13.36 13.19
CA SER A 176 4.78 12.96 13.72
C SER A 176 5.80 14.08 13.56
N ALA A 177 5.93 14.63 12.35
CA ALA A 177 6.92 15.65 12.02
C ALA A 177 6.74 16.93 12.87
N GLN A 178 5.51 17.44 13.01
CA GLN A 178 5.23 18.60 13.88
C GLN A 178 5.63 18.34 15.33
N ARG A 179 5.29 17.15 15.88
CA ARG A 179 5.61 16.79 17.26
C ARG A 179 7.12 16.68 17.52
N ARG A 180 7.90 16.22 16.55
CA ARG A 180 9.34 15.94 16.71
C ARG A 180 10.25 17.11 16.31
N LEU A 181 9.87 17.88 15.29
CA LEU A 181 10.67 18.99 14.76
C LEU A 181 10.27 20.35 15.35
N HIS A 182 9.14 20.42 16.07
CA HIS A 182 8.58 21.63 16.71
C HIS A 182 8.41 22.85 15.80
N SER A 183 8.57 22.68 14.49
CA SER A 183 8.58 23.76 13.50
C SER A 183 7.89 23.29 12.22
N ILE A 184 6.84 24.02 11.84
CA ILE A 184 6.00 23.74 10.67
C ILE A 184 6.82 23.72 9.36
N PRO A 185 7.69 24.72 9.04
CA PRO A 185 8.46 24.68 7.80
C PRO A 185 9.43 23.48 7.70
N PHE A 186 10.07 23.07 8.80
CA PHE A 186 10.91 21.86 8.78
C PHE A 186 10.08 20.58 8.60
N SER A 187 8.89 20.53 9.21
CA SER A 187 7.93 19.42 9.02
C SER A 187 7.45 19.33 7.57
N PHE A 188 7.21 20.48 6.92
CA PHE A 188 6.81 20.57 5.52
C PHE A 188 7.96 20.22 4.57
N MET A 189 9.18 20.74 4.78
CA MET A 189 10.36 20.35 4.01
C MET A 189 10.62 18.84 4.07
N TYR A 190 10.51 18.25 5.26
CA TYR A 190 10.68 16.80 5.47
C TYR A 190 9.64 16.00 4.67
N LEU A 191 8.36 16.41 4.71
CA LEU A 191 7.31 15.84 3.86
C LEU A 191 7.61 15.99 2.37
N CYS A 192 8.01 17.17 1.90
CA CYS A 192 8.34 17.38 0.50
C CYS A 192 9.47 16.44 0.02
N ALA A 193 10.52 16.28 0.83
CA ALA A 193 11.68 15.45 0.50
C ALA A 193 11.39 13.93 0.54
N LEU A 194 10.60 13.45 1.50
CA LEU A 194 10.37 12.01 1.72
C LEU A 194 9.03 11.49 1.20
N GLU A 195 8.09 12.36 0.82
CA GLU A 195 6.78 11.97 0.31
C GLU A 195 6.46 12.45 -1.10
N ILE A 196 6.78 13.70 -1.43
CA ILE A 196 6.41 14.29 -2.73
C ILE A 196 7.50 14.01 -3.77
N PHE A 197 8.76 14.30 -3.45
CA PHE A 197 9.89 14.12 -4.36
C PHE A 197 10.03 12.68 -4.90
N PRO A 198 9.84 11.60 -4.11
CA PRO A 198 9.97 10.23 -4.61
C PRO A 198 8.84 9.81 -5.55
N VAL A 199 7.62 10.30 -5.29
CA VAL A 199 6.45 10.05 -6.15
C VAL A 199 6.63 10.78 -7.49
N LEU A 200 7.11 12.03 -7.47
CA LEU A 200 7.45 12.76 -8.69
C LEU A 200 8.58 12.10 -9.48
N ALA A 201 9.65 11.65 -8.82
CA ALA A 201 10.74 10.92 -9.45
C ALA A 201 10.25 9.60 -10.09
N PHE A 202 9.43 8.83 -9.39
CA PHE A 202 8.83 7.59 -9.91
C PHE A 202 7.91 7.84 -11.12
N ILE A 203 7.09 8.91 -11.09
CA ILE A 203 6.26 9.32 -12.23
C ILE A 203 7.13 9.68 -13.45
N GLN A 204 8.23 10.40 -13.27
CA GLN A 204 9.12 10.75 -14.39
C GLN A 204 9.86 9.52 -14.94
N VAL A 205 10.32 8.60 -14.07
CA VAL A 205 10.94 7.33 -14.50
C VAL A 205 9.94 6.46 -15.28
N LEU A 206 8.71 6.30 -14.79
CA LEU A 206 7.63 5.63 -15.53
C LEU A 206 7.40 6.31 -16.89
N ARG A 207 7.28 7.64 -16.91
CA ARG A 207 7.03 8.41 -18.14
C ARG A 207 8.13 8.19 -19.18
N VAL A 208 9.40 8.19 -18.76
CA VAL A 208 10.54 7.89 -19.63
C VAL A 208 10.44 6.47 -20.18
N ILE A 209 10.19 5.46 -19.33
CA ILE A 209 10.04 4.06 -19.78
C ILE A 209 8.89 3.92 -20.79
N THR A 210 7.76 4.59 -20.57
CA THR A 210 6.60 4.57 -21.50
C THR A 210 6.78 5.40 -22.78
N MET A 211 7.89 6.13 -22.95
CA MET A 211 8.22 6.83 -24.21
C MET A 211 9.24 6.06 -25.07
N TRP A 212 9.66 4.87 -24.65
CA TRP A 212 10.63 4.01 -25.33
C TRP A 212 10.05 2.64 -25.73
N ASN A 213 8.73 2.47 -25.58
CA ASN A 213 7.90 1.38 -26.09
C ASN A 213 6.89 1.93 -27.10
#